data_AF-A0A8J4YC64-F1
#
_entry.id   AF-A0A8J4YC64-F1
#
_cell.length_a   1.000
_cell.length_b   1.000
_cell.length_c   1.000
_cell.angle_alpha   90.00
_cell.angle_beta   90.00
_cell.angle_gamma   90.00
#
_symmetry.space_group_name_H-M   'P 1'
#
loop_
_entity.id
_entity.type
_entity.pdbx_description
1 polymer ?
#
loop_
_entity_poly.entity_id
_entity_poly.type
_entity_poly.pdbx_seq_one_letter_code
_entity_poly.pdbx_strand_id
1 'polypeptide(L)'
;MRVRMKHTLGFMSLVAVYAPTEMRKTEEKEMFYAKLDSVLDQCPPRDTLIVLGDFNATTGTVRDGYELCVGPHGSGTRNTNSSLLLNFARSRRLRIAGSWYQRPELHRWTWYSNAGGVAKEIDHILVSTRWRILQNCRVYRSAEFFGTDHRLVVATLKLHVKSRRIS
;
A
#
# COMPACT_ATOMS: atom_id res chain seq x y z
N MET A 1 7.95 11.36 1.32
CA MET A 1 9.16 11.18 2.18
C MET A 1 9.79 9.83 1.86
N ARG A 2 11.13 9.70 1.86
CA ARG A 2 11.83 8.41 1.73
C ARG A 2 12.74 8.19 2.93
N VAL A 3 12.69 7.00 3.52
CA VAL A 3 13.59 6.57 4.61
C VAL A 3 14.17 5.22 4.25
N ARG A 4 15.47 5.04 4.50
CA ARG A 4 16.14 3.74 4.35
C ARG A 4 16.57 3.24 5.71
N MET A 5 16.17 2.02 6.07
CA MET A 5 16.40 1.42 7.38
C MET A 5 17.20 0.13 7.24
N LYS A 6 18.12 -0.13 8.18
CA LYS A 6 18.85 -1.40 8.26
C LYS A 6 18.05 -2.40 9.09
N HIS A 7 18.02 -3.66 8.65
CA HIS A 7 17.51 -4.79 9.42
C HIS A 7 18.49 -5.96 9.36
N THR A 8 18.22 -7.03 10.11
CA THR A 8 19.11 -8.20 10.24
C THR A 8 19.44 -8.92 8.92
N LEU A 9 18.65 -8.71 7.87
CA LEU A 9 18.82 -9.35 6.56
C LEU A 9 19.31 -8.40 5.46
N GLY A 10 19.50 -7.13 5.76
CA GLY A 10 19.86 -6.12 4.76
C GLY A 10 19.23 -4.77 5.05
N PHE A 11 18.59 -4.19 4.03
CA PHE A 11 18.00 -2.87 4.10
C PHE A 11 16.57 -2.86 3.58
N MET A 12 15.79 -1.93 4.11
CA MET A 12 14.42 -1.66 3.73
C MET A 12 14.32 -0.20 3.29
N SER A 13 13.74 0.03 2.11
CA SER A 13 13.43 1.35 1.61
C SER A 13 11.93 1.60 1.79
N LEU A 14 11.60 2.64 2.56
CA LEU A 14 10.25 3.07 2.89
C LEU A 14 9.96 4.38 2.15
N VAL A 15 8.87 4.44 1.39
CA VAL A 15 8.41 5.65 0.71
C VAL A 15 7.01 5.98 1.19
N ALA A 16 6.85 7.12 1.85
CA ALA A 16 5.55 7.64 2.27
C ALA A 16 5.01 8.62 1.23
N VAL A 17 3.73 8.46 0.87
CA VAL A 17 3.06 9.21 -0.19
C VAL A 17 1.72 9.79 0.27
N TYR A 18 1.27 10.82 -0.45
CA TYR A 18 -0.09 11.35 -0.42
C TYR A 18 -0.47 11.66 -1.86
N ALA A 19 -1.33 10.83 -2.46
CA ALA A 19 -1.71 10.96 -3.87
C ALA A 19 -2.81 12.01 -4.05
N PRO A 20 -2.86 12.68 -5.22
CA PRO A 20 -3.94 13.61 -5.54
C PRO A 20 -5.33 12.97 -5.42
N THR A 21 -6.29 13.72 -4.88
CA THR A 21 -7.69 13.28 -4.80
C THR A 21 -8.31 13.05 -6.18
N GLU A 22 -9.42 12.31 -6.24
CA GLU A 22 -10.07 11.99 -7.52
C GLU A 22 -10.50 13.23 -8.33
N MET A 23 -10.80 14.36 -7.67
CA MET A 23 -11.21 15.61 -8.33
C MET A 23 -10.06 16.37 -9.01
N ARG A 24 -8.80 15.95 -8.80
CA ARG A 24 -7.64 16.60 -9.43
C ARG A 24 -7.54 16.21 -10.90
N LYS A 25 -6.90 17.07 -11.68
CA LYS A 25 -6.69 16.85 -13.11
C LYS A 25 -5.84 15.60 -13.35
N THR A 26 -6.07 14.92 -14.48
CA THR A 26 -5.36 13.69 -14.85
C THR A 26 -3.85 13.91 -14.91
N GLU A 27 -3.40 15.05 -15.43
CA GLU A 27 -1.98 15.39 -15.57
C GLU A 27 -1.28 15.45 -14.21
N GLU A 28 -1.95 15.96 -13.17
CA GLU A 28 -1.40 16.02 -11.82
C GLU A 28 -1.25 14.63 -11.21
N LYS A 29 -2.23 13.74 -11.47
CA LYS A 29 -2.19 12.35 -11.02
C LYS A 29 -1.06 11.59 -11.72
N GLU A 30 -0.92 11.76 -13.02
CA GLU A 30 0.16 11.15 -13.81
C GLU A 30 1.54 11.65 -13.38
N MET A 31 1.70 12.96 -13.19
CA MET A 31 2.92 13.56 -12.65
C MET A 31 3.28 13.00 -11.26
N PHE A 32 2.29 12.78 -10.41
CA PHE A 32 2.52 12.15 -9.10
C PHE A 32 3.13 10.75 -9.24
N TYR A 33 2.56 9.89 -10.09
CA TYR A 33 3.07 8.53 -10.30
C TYR A 33 4.43 8.52 -11.00
N ALA A 34 4.67 9.41 -11.97
CA ALA A 34 5.98 9.56 -12.61
C ALA A 34 7.07 9.99 -11.61
N LYS A 35 6.74 10.92 -10.71
CA LYS A 35 7.66 11.33 -9.64
C LYS A 35 7.90 10.20 -8.64
N LEU A 36 6.85 9.47 -8.27
CA LEU A 36 6.96 8.31 -7.39
C LEU A 36 7.87 7.23 -8.02
N ASP A 37 7.71 6.96 -9.30
CA ASP A 37 8.58 6.06 -10.07
C ASP A 37 10.05 6.48 -9.99
N SER A 38 10.35 7.76 -10.24
CA SER A 38 11.71 8.29 -10.13
C SER A 38 12.31 8.13 -8.72
N VAL A 39 11.49 8.28 -7.67
CA VAL A 39 11.93 8.04 -6.29
C VAL A 39 12.23 6.55 -6.05
N LEU A 40 11.45 5.65 -6.64
CA LEU A 40 11.68 4.20 -6.55
C LEU A 40 12.92 3.75 -7.31
N ASP A 41 13.25 4.38 -8.44
CA ASP A 41 14.46 4.07 -9.21
C ASP A 41 15.76 4.38 -8.43
N GLN A 42 15.69 5.31 -7.49
CA GLN A 42 16.79 5.63 -6.59
C GLN A 42 16.89 4.68 -5.38
N CYS A 43 15.91 3.81 -5.17
CA CYS A 43 15.96 2.82 -4.10
C CYS A 43 16.87 1.66 -4.51
N PRO A 44 17.81 1.20 -3.66
CA PRO A 44 18.71 0.12 -4.05
C PRO A 44 17.95 -1.17 -4.40
N PRO A 45 18.28 -1.86 -5.51
CA PRO A 45 17.50 -3.01 -5.99
C PRO A 45 17.42 -4.22 -5.04
N ARG A 46 18.33 -4.29 -4.06
CA ARG A 46 18.38 -5.34 -3.04
C ARG A 46 17.54 -5.02 -1.81
N ASP A 47 17.11 -3.77 -1.65
CA ASP A 47 16.31 -3.37 -0.51
C ASP A 47 14.91 -3.99 -0.58
N THR A 48 14.34 -4.27 0.58
CA THR A 48 12.91 -4.54 0.68
C THR A 48 12.17 -3.23 0.47
N LEU A 49 11.50 -3.09 -0.67
CA LEU A 49 10.73 -1.88 -0.98
C LEU A 49 9.32 -1.94 -0.37
N ILE A 50 8.97 -0.87 0.34
CA ILE A 50 7.64 -0.61 0.87
C ILE A 50 7.23 0.81 0.50
N VAL A 51 6.04 0.96 -0.09
CA VAL A 51 5.41 2.26 -0.33
C VAL A 51 4.15 2.32 0.51
N LEU A 52 3.88 3.41 1.23
CA LEU A 52 2.70 3.52 2.08
C LEU A 52 2.13 4.93 2.11
N GLY A 53 0.84 5.03 2.39
CA GLY A 53 0.16 6.30 2.59
C GLY A 53 -1.21 6.32 1.94
N ASP A 54 -1.77 7.51 1.83
CA ASP A 54 -3.06 7.74 1.19
C ASP A 54 -2.88 7.81 -0.33
N PHE A 55 -3.49 6.86 -1.04
CA PHE A 55 -3.48 6.83 -2.50
C PHE A 55 -4.75 7.42 -3.11
N ASN A 56 -5.73 7.82 -2.30
CA ASN A 56 -7.03 8.30 -2.75
C ASN A 56 -7.69 7.34 -3.76
N ALA A 57 -7.46 6.03 -3.59
CA ALA A 57 -7.78 4.99 -4.55
C ALA A 57 -8.23 3.71 -3.84
N THR A 58 -9.28 3.08 -4.34
CA THR A 58 -9.69 1.73 -3.92
C THR A 58 -9.10 0.68 -4.87
N THR A 59 -9.01 -0.58 -4.46
CA THR A 59 -8.46 -1.63 -5.36
C THR A 59 -9.51 -2.19 -6.32
N GLY A 60 -10.79 -2.08 -5.99
CA GLY A 60 -11.84 -2.90 -6.59
C GLY A 60 -11.87 -4.30 -6.00
N THR A 61 -12.99 -4.99 -6.23
CA THR A 61 -13.19 -6.40 -5.86
C THR A 61 -12.76 -7.37 -6.97
N VAL A 62 -12.80 -6.93 -8.22
CA VAL A 62 -12.37 -7.71 -9.39
C VAL A 62 -10.85 -7.58 -9.57
N ARG A 63 -10.17 -8.59 -10.11
CA ARG A 63 -8.69 -8.58 -10.29
C ARG A 63 -8.25 -8.32 -11.72
N ASP A 64 -8.95 -8.77 -12.76
CA ASP A 64 -8.77 -8.42 -14.19
C ASP A 64 -7.32 -8.16 -14.66
N GLY A 65 -6.39 -9.10 -14.43
CA GLY A 65 -4.99 -8.94 -14.86
C GLY A 65 -4.08 -8.25 -13.84
N TYR A 66 -4.58 -7.99 -12.63
CA TYR A 66 -3.85 -7.43 -11.49
C TYR A 66 -3.57 -8.46 -10.39
N GLU A 67 -3.68 -9.77 -10.66
CA GLU A 67 -3.58 -10.88 -9.68
C GLU A 67 -2.26 -10.92 -8.91
N LEU A 68 -1.19 -10.38 -9.50
CA LEU A 68 0.12 -10.30 -8.85
C LEU A 68 0.21 -9.19 -7.79
N CYS A 69 -0.61 -8.14 -7.92
CA CYS A 69 -0.57 -6.98 -7.02
C CYS A 69 -1.80 -6.91 -6.08
N VAL A 70 -2.97 -7.33 -6.56
CA VAL A 70 -4.23 -7.35 -5.80
C VAL A 70 -4.58 -8.77 -5.39
N GLY A 71 -4.78 -8.97 -4.09
CA GLY A 71 -5.27 -10.23 -3.53
C GLY A 71 -6.79 -10.41 -3.68
N PRO A 72 -7.33 -11.55 -3.22
CA PRO A 72 -8.74 -11.90 -3.42
C PRO A 72 -9.74 -11.08 -2.60
N HIS A 73 -9.27 -10.18 -1.72
CA HIS A 73 -10.11 -9.43 -0.79
C HIS A 73 -10.03 -7.91 -1.01
N GLY A 74 -9.75 -7.47 -2.25
CA GLY A 74 -9.85 -6.07 -2.63
C GLY A 74 -11.24 -5.47 -2.33
N SER A 75 -11.32 -4.14 -2.23
CA SER A 75 -12.53 -3.44 -1.78
C SER A 75 -12.84 -2.20 -2.60
N GLY A 76 -14.07 -1.73 -2.48
CA GLY A 76 -14.58 -0.51 -3.11
C GLY A 76 -14.85 -0.64 -4.61
N THR A 77 -15.32 0.46 -5.19
CA THR A 77 -15.51 0.62 -6.64
C THR A 77 -14.32 1.35 -7.22
N ARG A 78 -13.76 0.81 -8.31
CA ARG A 78 -12.61 1.42 -9.00
C ARG A 78 -12.99 2.77 -9.62
N ASN A 79 -12.10 3.74 -9.51
CA ASN A 79 -12.18 5.04 -10.17
C ASN A 79 -10.89 5.32 -10.97
N THR A 80 -10.67 6.54 -11.46
CA THR A 80 -9.47 6.86 -12.24
C THR A 80 -8.20 6.70 -11.41
N ASN A 81 -8.21 7.14 -10.15
CA ASN A 81 -7.13 6.91 -9.20
C ASN A 81 -6.82 5.41 -8.98
N SER A 82 -7.85 4.56 -8.92
CA SER A 82 -7.69 3.10 -8.84
C SER A 82 -6.89 2.56 -10.03
N SER A 83 -7.23 2.96 -11.25
CA SER A 83 -6.51 2.49 -12.44
C SER A 83 -5.03 2.86 -12.41
N LEU A 84 -4.70 4.08 -11.97
CA LEU A 84 -3.31 4.52 -11.83
C LEU A 84 -2.57 3.73 -10.74
N LEU A 85 -3.18 3.55 -9.57
CA LEU A 85 -2.62 2.75 -8.48
C LEU A 85 -2.33 1.31 -8.92
N LEU A 86 -3.29 0.67 -9.59
CA LEU A 86 -3.19 -0.72 -10.03
C LEU A 86 -2.12 -0.88 -11.12
N ASN A 87 -2.06 0.04 -12.08
CA ASN A 87 -1.02 0.03 -13.11
C ASN A 87 0.37 0.22 -12.52
N PHE A 88 0.54 1.16 -11.60
CA PHE A 88 1.78 1.39 -10.88
C PHE A 88 2.20 0.18 -10.04
N ALA A 89 1.28 -0.38 -9.25
CA ALA A 89 1.57 -1.54 -8.41
C ALA A 89 1.96 -2.76 -9.26
N ARG A 90 1.29 -2.96 -10.41
CA ARG A 90 1.63 -4.01 -11.37
C ARG A 90 3.01 -3.81 -11.99
N SER A 91 3.31 -2.61 -12.50
CA SER A 91 4.60 -2.32 -13.16
C SER A 91 5.78 -2.47 -12.20
N ARG A 92 5.62 -2.02 -10.95
CA ARG A 92 6.62 -2.14 -9.88
C ARG A 92 6.59 -3.46 -9.13
N ARG A 93 5.71 -4.38 -9.52
CA ARG A 93 5.52 -5.70 -8.89
C ARG A 93 5.35 -5.58 -7.37
N LEU A 94 4.43 -4.73 -6.94
CA LEU A 94 4.09 -4.45 -5.55
C LEU A 94 2.73 -5.07 -5.19
N ARG A 95 2.65 -5.72 -4.04
CA ARG A 95 1.40 -6.25 -3.47
C ARG A 95 0.72 -5.18 -2.62
N ILE A 96 -0.53 -4.88 -2.92
CA ILE A 96 -1.37 -3.99 -2.10
C ILE A 96 -1.85 -4.77 -0.88
N ALA A 97 -1.18 -4.60 0.26
CA ALA A 97 -1.28 -5.48 1.42
C ALA A 97 -2.71 -5.63 1.94
N GLY A 98 -3.51 -4.55 1.88
CA GLY A 98 -4.92 -4.52 2.22
C GLY A 98 -5.75 -5.60 1.51
N SER A 99 -5.42 -5.92 0.26
CA SER A 99 -6.25 -6.83 -0.55
C SER A 99 -5.99 -8.33 -0.34
N TRP A 100 -4.97 -8.74 0.41
CA TRP A 100 -4.51 -10.14 0.45
C TRP A 100 -5.11 -10.99 1.57
N TYR A 101 -5.74 -10.38 2.56
CA TYR A 101 -6.25 -11.09 3.74
C TYR A 101 -7.72 -10.79 3.94
N GLN A 102 -8.50 -11.82 4.25
CA GLN A 102 -9.87 -11.64 4.68
C GLN A 102 -9.87 -10.96 6.04
N ARG A 103 -10.64 -9.88 6.18
CA ARG A 103 -10.74 -9.11 7.42
C ARG A 103 -12.18 -8.77 7.71
N PRO A 104 -12.57 -8.71 8.99
CA PRO A 104 -13.80 -8.06 9.40
C PRO A 104 -13.82 -6.61 8.89
N GLU A 105 -14.99 -6.10 8.53
CA GLU A 105 -15.15 -4.72 8.02
C GLU A 105 -14.55 -3.67 8.95
N LEU A 106 -14.69 -3.89 10.27
CA LEU A 106 -14.13 -3.05 11.32
C LEU A 106 -12.60 -2.86 11.24
N HIS A 107 -11.89 -3.77 10.55
CA HIS A 107 -10.43 -3.74 10.37
C HIS A 107 -10.01 -3.44 8.92
N ARG A 108 -10.94 -2.97 8.09
CA ARG A 108 -10.73 -2.73 6.65
C ARG A 108 -10.68 -1.26 6.28
N TRP A 109 -11.65 -0.49 6.78
CA TRP A 109 -11.86 0.88 6.31
C TRP A 109 -10.84 1.85 6.90
N THR A 110 -10.18 2.60 6.02
CA THR A 110 -9.09 3.51 6.38
C THR A 110 -9.54 4.96 6.42
N TRP A 111 -10.64 5.31 5.75
CA TRP A 111 -11.20 6.65 5.71
C TRP A 111 -12.71 6.64 5.90
N TYR A 112 -13.25 7.65 6.58
CA TYR A 112 -14.66 7.84 6.89
C TYR A 112 -15.15 9.23 6.49
N SER A 113 -16.30 9.33 5.84
CA SER A 113 -16.91 10.63 5.55
C SER A 113 -17.31 11.35 6.84
N ASN A 114 -16.98 12.63 6.93
CA ASN A 114 -17.42 13.50 8.04
C ASN A 114 -18.95 13.60 8.15
N ALA A 115 -19.66 13.47 7.02
CA ALA A 115 -21.12 13.46 6.96
C ALA A 115 -21.75 12.12 7.43
N GLY A 116 -20.93 11.13 7.77
CA GLY A 116 -21.37 9.76 8.07
C GLY A 116 -21.75 8.97 6.82
N GLY A 117 -21.77 7.64 6.95
CA GLY A 117 -22.37 6.73 5.96
C GLY A 117 -21.46 6.22 4.84
N VAL A 118 -20.28 6.79 4.61
CA VAL A 118 -19.33 6.28 3.60
C VAL A 118 -17.99 5.97 4.25
N ALA A 119 -17.50 4.75 4.02
CA ALA A 119 -16.19 4.31 4.45
C ALA A 119 -15.43 3.73 3.24
N LYS A 120 -14.13 4.00 3.14
CA LYS A 120 -13.30 3.54 2.03
C LYS A 120 -11.95 3.02 2.53
N GLU A 121 -11.33 2.16 1.74
CA GLU A 121 -9.95 1.71 1.91
C GLU A 121 -9.10 2.44 0.86
N ILE A 122 -8.55 3.59 1.24
CA ILE A 122 -7.76 4.48 0.36
C ILE A 122 -6.30 4.64 0.81
N ASP A 123 -6.02 4.28 2.07
CA ASP A 123 -4.68 4.20 2.62
C ASP A 123 -4.14 2.79 2.42
N HIS A 124 -3.01 2.69 1.71
CA HIS A 124 -2.46 1.40 1.33
C HIS A 124 -1.01 1.25 1.77
N ILE A 125 -0.63 0.01 2.05
CA ILE A 125 0.76 -0.41 2.20
C ILE A 125 1.07 -1.36 1.04
N LEU A 126 1.99 -0.96 0.17
CA LEU A 126 2.45 -1.69 -0.98
C LEU A 126 3.80 -2.33 -0.65
N VAL A 127 3.90 -3.65 -0.82
CA VAL A 127 5.10 -4.42 -0.45
C VAL A 127 5.62 -5.16 -1.68
N SER A 128 6.93 -5.11 -1.93
CA SER A 128 7.53 -5.84 -3.06
C SER A 128 7.14 -7.32 -3.10
N THR A 129 6.68 -7.79 -4.26
CA THR A 129 6.37 -9.21 -4.51
C THR A 129 7.59 -10.12 -4.43
N ARG A 130 8.80 -9.56 -4.56
CA ARG A 130 10.08 -10.30 -4.49
C ARG A 130 10.20 -11.10 -3.20
N TRP A 131 9.65 -10.56 -2.11
CA TRP A 131 9.77 -11.13 -0.78
C TRP A 131 8.39 -11.56 -0.28
N ARG A 132 8.22 -12.85 0.03
CA ARG A 132 6.99 -13.38 0.66
C ARG A 132 6.95 -13.08 2.16
N ILE A 133 7.14 -11.81 2.50
CA ILE A 133 7.29 -11.36 3.89
C ILE A 133 6.00 -10.81 4.49
N LEU A 134 5.06 -10.36 3.65
CA LEU A 134 3.77 -9.87 4.12
C LEU A 134 3.00 -11.02 4.80
N GLN A 135 2.59 -10.81 6.06
CA GLN A 135 1.83 -11.77 6.87
C GLN A 135 0.40 -11.33 7.15
N ASN A 136 0.20 -10.02 7.33
CA ASN A 136 -1.11 -9.44 7.62
C ASN A 136 -1.09 -7.95 7.30
N CYS A 137 -2.26 -7.35 7.11
CA CYS A 137 -2.48 -5.91 7.03
C CYS A 137 -3.82 -5.61 7.68
N ARG A 138 -3.90 -4.70 8.64
CA ARG A 138 -5.16 -4.37 9.33
C ARG A 138 -5.24 -2.90 9.70
N VAL A 139 -6.46 -2.40 9.83
CA VAL A 139 -6.74 -1.09 10.44
C VAL A 139 -6.86 -1.22 11.95
N TYR A 140 -6.22 -0.31 12.68
CA TYR A 140 -6.34 -0.15 14.12
C TYR A 140 -7.32 0.97 14.47
N ARG A 141 -8.48 0.59 15.01
CA ARG A 141 -9.55 1.53 15.38
C ARG A 141 -9.22 2.36 16.62
N SER A 142 -8.58 1.78 17.62
CA SER A 142 -8.27 2.47 18.89
C SER A 142 -7.17 3.54 18.75
N ALA A 143 -6.61 3.68 17.56
CA ALA A 143 -5.67 4.71 17.19
C ALA A 143 -6.38 5.89 16.48
N GLU A 144 -7.58 6.23 16.94
CA GLU A 144 -8.29 7.46 16.56
C GLU A 144 -7.51 8.65 17.13
N PHE A 145 -6.52 9.10 16.39
CA PHE A 145 -5.71 10.25 16.74
C PHE A 145 -6.47 11.54 16.37
N PHE A 146 -6.68 12.44 17.32
CA PHE A 146 -6.94 13.88 17.10
C PHE A 146 -8.06 14.26 16.10
N GLY A 147 -9.13 13.46 15.99
CA GLY A 147 -10.29 13.83 15.14
C GLY A 147 -10.06 13.76 13.63
N THR A 148 -9.08 12.97 13.16
CA THR A 148 -8.95 12.66 11.73
C THR A 148 -10.04 11.69 11.26
N ASP A 149 -10.46 11.86 10.01
CA ASP A 149 -11.28 10.94 9.24
C ASP A 149 -10.52 9.68 8.78
N HIS A 150 -9.19 9.65 8.89
CA HIS A 150 -8.35 8.50 8.58
C HIS A 150 -8.06 7.62 9.81
N ARG A 151 -7.79 6.34 9.54
CA ARG A 151 -7.40 5.35 10.56
C ARG A 151 -6.05 4.72 10.26
N LEU A 152 -5.31 4.41 11.32
CA LEU A 152 -3.99 3.82 11.22
C LEU A 152 -4.03 2.43 10.54
N VAL A 153 -3.34 2.32 9.41
CA VAL A 153 -3.11 1.05 8.70
C VAL A 153 -1.77 0.45 9.13
N VAL A 154 -1.78 -0.84 9.46
CA VAL A 154 -0.60 -1.56 9.93
C VAL A 154 -0.43 -2.86 9.16
N ALA A 155 0.74 -3.04 8.55
CA ALA A 155 1.16 -4.31 7.98
C ALA A 155 2.16 -5.04 8.89
N THR A 156 2.04 -6.36 8.99
CA THR A 156 3.01 -7.23 9.66
C THR A 156 3.87 -7.91 8.61
N LEU A 157 5.19 -7.74 8.74
CA LEU A 157 6.18 -8.33 7.83
C LEU A 157 7.07 -9.32 8.60
N LYS A 158 7.21 -10.54 8.08
CA LYS A 158 8.08 -11.59 8.64
C LYS A 158 9.30 -11.78 7.77
N LEU A 159 10.45 -11.38 8.31
CA LEU A 159 11.76 -11.53 7.69
C LEU A 159 12.36 -12.89 8.09
N HIS A 160 12.61 -13.77 7.11
CA HIS A 160 13.19 -15.09 7.37
C HIS A 160 14.72 -15.06 7.35
N VAL A 161 15.35 -15.28 8.49
CA VAL A 161 16.80 -15.44 8.59
C VAL A 161 17.17 -16.89 8.25
N LYS A 162 17.96 -17.10 7.19
CA LYS A 162 18.63 -18.39 7.01
C LYS A 162 19.75 -18.48 8.03
N SER A 163 19.68 -19.48 8.92
CA SER A 163 20.82 -19.86 9.76
C SER A 163 22.01 -20.19 8.85
N ARG A 164 23.19 -19.62 9.14
CA ARG A 164 24.44 -20.11 8.57
C ARG A 164 24.72 -21.45 9.24
N ARG A 165 24.69 -22.55 8.49
CA ARG A 165 25.37 -23.78 8.93
C ARG A 165 26.84 -23.43 9.06
N ILE A 166 27.34 -23.42 10.29
CA ILE A 166 28.78 -23.47 10.55
C ILE A 166 29.15 -24.91 10.23
N SER A 167 29.78 -25.12 9.08
CA SER A 167 30.49 -26.36 8.76
C SER A 167 31.91 -26.26 9.29
#